data_AF-A0A9E2GF16-F1
#
_entry.id   AF-A0A9E2GF16-F1
#
_cell.length_a   1.000
_cell.length_b   1.000
_cell.length_c   1.000
_cell.angle_alpha   90.00
_cell.angle_beta   90.00
_cell.angle_gamma   90.00
#
_symmetry.space_group_name_H-M   'P 1'
#
loop_
_entity.id
_entity.type
_entity.pdbx_description
1 polymer ?
#
loop_
_entity_poly.entity_id
_entity_poly.type
_entity_poly.pdbx_seq_one_letter_code
_entity_poly.pdbx_strand_id
1 'polypeptide(L)'
;MFAVAEKRDNDVIKHYLRVTLVKIENEQAYLTLEDEQQIKWPKAKLPANLMVGESFYLVAAKEINTEKQKKELAKTILEEILNED
;
A
#
# COMPACT_ATOMS: atom_id res chain seq x y z
N MET A 1 38.62 14.82 -3.77
CA MET A 1 38.53 13.41 -3.32
C MET A 1 37.11 13.22 -2.82
N PHE A 2 36.34 12.33 -3.44
CA PHE A 2 34.89 12.17 -3.23
C PHE A 2 34.57 11.37 -1.97
N ALA A 3 33.55 11.79 -1.23
CA ALA A 3 32.65 10.91 -0.49
C ALA A 3 31.35 11.65 -0.18
N VAL A 4 30.40 11.65 -1.12
CA VAL A 4 28.99 11.94 -0.81
C VAL A 4 28.34 10.57 -0.63
N ALA A 5 28.19 10.15 0.63
CA ALA A 5 27.34 9.02 0.97
C ALA A 5 25.96 9.56 1.34
N GLU A 6 25.17 9.95 0.33
CA GLU A 6 23.74 10.15 0.52
C GLU A 6 23.05 8.78 0.47
N LYS A 7 22.87 8.17 1.65
CA LYS A 7 21.80 7.18 1.85
C LYS A 7 20.72 7.83 2.70
N ARG A 8 19.74 8.45 2.05
CA ARG A 8 18.42 8.71 2.63
C ARG A 8 17.45 7.70 2.06
N ASP A 9 17.47 6.51 2.62
CA ASP A 9 16.43 5.49 2.42
C ASP A 9 15.44 5.63 3.58
N ASN A 10 14.62 6.69 3.58
CA ASN A 10 13.67 6.92 4.68
C ASN A 10 12.41 7.68 4.25
N ASP A 11 11.95 7.46 3.01
CA ASP A 11 10.78 8.17 2.44
C ASP A 11 9.52 7.29 2.33
N VAL A 12 9.41 6.27 3.19
CA VAL A 12 8.22 5.41 3.27
C VAL A 12 7.61 5.52 4.66
N ILE A 13 6.52 6.27 4.76
CA ILE A 13 5.73 6.32 6.00
C ILE A 13 4.86 5.06 6.04
N LYS A 14 5.09 4.20 7.04
CA LYS A 14 4.29 2.98 7.26
C LYS A 14 3.38 3.17 8.46
N HIS A 15 2.09 2.92 8.26
CA HIS A 15 1.12 2.79 9.35
C HIS A 15 0.75 1.32 9.49
N TYR A 16 0.78 0.83 10.72
CA TYR A 16 0.43 -0.54 11.06
C TYR A 16 -0.92 -0.52 11.77
N LEU A 17 -1.87 -1.29 11.24
CA LEU A 17 -3.21 -1.42 11.79
C LEU A 17 -3.43 -2.87 12.18
N ARG A 18 -3.62 -3.12 13.47
CA ARG A 18 -3.97 -4.46 13.95
C ARG A 18 -5.44 -4.73 13.67
N VAL A 19 -5.72 -5.86 13.04
CA VAL A 19 -7.07 -6.29 12.69
C VAL A 19 -7.24 -7.77 12.97
N THR A 20 -8.47 -8.18 13.26
CA THR A 20 -8.85 -9.58 13.46
C THR A 20 -9.81 -10.00 12.37
N LEU A 21 -9.56 -11.14 11.73
CA LEU A 21 -10.50 -11.69 10.76
C LEU A 21 -11.70 -12.30 11.49
N VAL A 22 -12.89 -11.71 11.33
CA VAL A 22 -14.10 -12.17 12.04
C VAL A 22 -14.95 -13.09 11.18
N LYS A 23 -15.04 -12.83 9.87
CA LYS A 23 -15.85 -13.64 8.96
C LYS A 23 -15.29 -13.56 7.54
N ILE A 24 -15.43 -14.66 6.79
CA ILE A 24 -15.30 -14.66 5.33
C ILE A 24 -16.65 -15.06 4.76
N GLU A 25 -17.19 -14.26 3.85
CA GLU A 25 -18.47 -14.52 3.18
C GLU A 25 -18.34 -14.13 1.70
N ASN A 26 -18.62 -15.08 0.81
CA ASN A 26 -18.40 -14.94 -0.62
C ASN A 26 -16.92 -14.54 -0.93
N GLU A 27 -16.73 -13.44 -1.66
CA GLU A 27 -15.44 -12.86 -2.02
C GLU A 27 -14.95 -11.76 -1.05
N GLN A 28 -15.62 -11.61 0.10
CA GLN A 28 -15.32 -10.58 1.08
C GLN A 28 -14.94 -11.17 2.44
N ALA A 29 -13.99 -10.51 3.08
CA ALA A 29 -13.58 -10.75 4.45
C ALA A 29 -13.97 -9.55 5.31
N TYR A 30 -14.45 -9.85 6.51
CA TYR A 30 -14.83 -8.86 7.51
C TYR A 30 -13.76 -8.86 8.58
N LEU A 31 -13.04 -7.75 8.67
CA LEU A 31 -11.97 -7.52 9.61
C LEU A 31 -12.49 -6.58 10.69
N THR A 32 -12.14 -6.82 11.95
CA THR A 32 -12.52 -5.96 13.07
C THR A 32 -11.27 -5.39 13.74
N LEU A 33 -11.33 -4.11 14.09
CA LEU A 33 -10.30 -3.40 14.82
C LEU A 33 -10.53 -3.48 16.33
N GLU A 34 -9.56 -3.01 17.11
CA GLU A 34 -9.68 -2.92 18.57
C GLU A 34 -10.76 -1.92 19.02
N ASP A 35 -11.13 -0.95 18.18
CA ASP A 35 -12.19 0.02 18.43
C ASP A 35 -13.56 -0.42 17.87
N GLU A 36 -13.72 -1.72 17.61
CA GLU A 36 -14.93 -2.35 17.06
C GLU A 36 -15.30 -1.92 15.64
N GLN A 37 -14.49 -1.09 14.98
CA GLN A 37 -14.70 -0.75 13.58
C GLN A 37 -14.56 -1.99 12.69
N GLN A 38 -15.40 -2.07 11.66
CA GLN A 38 -15.37 -3.16 10.68
C GLN A 38 -14.85 -2.68 9.33
N ILE A 39 -13.86 -3.40 8.80
CA ILE A 39 -13.33 -3.22 7.45
C ILE A 39 -13.76 -4.40 6.59
N LYS A 40 -14.42 -4.10 5.47
CA LYS A 40 -14.65 -5.07 4.39
C LYS A 40 -13.42 -5.13 3.49
N TRP A 41 -12.84 -6.31 3.34
CA TRP A 41 -11.63 -6.53 2.57
C TRP A 41 -11.82 -7.62 1.51
N PRO A 42 -11.21 -7.53 0.32
CA PRO A 42 -11.30 -8.59 -0.67
C PRO A 42 -10.57 -9.87 -0.21
N LYS A 43 -11.25 -11.02 -0.28
CA LYS A 43 -10.67 -12.32 0.11
C LYS A 43 -9.41 -12.66 -0.69
N ALA A 44 -9.39 -12.33 -1.99
CA ALA A 44 -8.24 -12.57 -2.86
C ALA A 44 -6.95 -11.85 -2.45
N LYS A 45 -7.05 -10.81 -1.60
CA LYS A 45 -5.89 -10.05 -1.08
C LYS A 45 -5.47 -10.48 0.32
N LEU A 46 -6.13 -11.49 0.89
CA LEU A 46 -5.72 -12.06 2.16
C LEU A 46 -4.63 -13.12 1.96
N PRO A 47 -3.73 -13.29 2.94
CA PRO A 47 -2.80 -14.41 2.93
C PRO A 47 -3.56 -15.74 3.01
N ALA A 48 -3.12 -16.74 2.24
CA ALA A 48 -3.82 -18.02 2.09
C ALA A 48 -3.96 -18.83 3.39
N ASN A 49 -3.12 -18.54 4.39
CA ASN A 49 -3.06 -19.28 5.64
C ASN A 49 -3.86 -18.62 6.78
N LEU A 50 -4.61 -17.55 6.50
CA LEU A 50 -5.31 -16.80 7.53
C LEU A 50 -6.62 -17.49 7.94
N MET A 51 -6.77 -17.77 9.22
CA MET A 51 -7.98 -18.37 9.80
C MET A 51 -8.89 -17.33 10.44
N VAL A 52 -10.19 -17.62 10.46
CA VAL A 52 -11.15 -16.80 11.19
C VAL A 52 -10.81 -16.83 12.68
N GLY A 53 -10.76 -15.66 13.30
CA GLY A 53 -10.34 -15.44 14.68
C GLY A 53 -8.87 -15.01 14.80
N GLU A 54 -8.05 -15.14 13.76
CA GLU A 54 -6.66 -14.68 13.81
C GLU A 54 -6.55 -13.16 13.66
N SER A 55 -5.62 -12.59 14.44
CA SER A 55 -5.20 -11.20 14.32
C SER A 55 -3.94 -11.07 13.46
N PHE A 56 -3.91 -10.06 12.61
CA PHE A 56 -2.75 -9.72 11.79
C PHE A 56 -2.62 -8.20 11.65
N TYR A 57 -1.51 -7.74 11.06
CA TYR A 57 -1.27 -6.32 10.81
C TYR A 57 -1.48 -5.99 9.34
N LEU A 58 -2.38 -5.04 9.06
CA LEU A 58 -2.44 -4.35 7.78
C LEU A 58 -1.40 -3.23 7.79
N VAL A 59 -0.54 -3.21 6.78
CA VAL A 59 0.50 -2.20 6.63
C VAL A 59 0.12 -1.27 5.49
N ALA A 60 -0.22 -0.03 5.82
CA ALA A 60 -0.42 1.03 4.84
C ALA A 60 0.89 1.81 4.69
N ALA A 61 1.58 1.57 3.58
CA ALA A 61 2.81 2.30 3.23
C ALA A 61 2.49 3.41 2.23
N LYS A 62 2.86 4.65 2.55
CA LYS A 62 2.88 5.76 1.60
C LYS A 62 4.29 5.89 1.05
N GLU A 63 4.46 5.48 -0.20
CA GLU A 63 5.73 5.62 -0.91
C GLU A 63 5.72 6.93 -1.70
N ILE A 64 6.45 7.92 -1.18
CA ILE A 64 6.48 9.30 -1.69
C ILE A 64 7.15 9.37 -3.08
N ASN A 65 8.00 8.39 -3.40
CA ASN A 65 8.71 8.31 -4.69
C ASN A 65 7.77 8.01 -5.89
N THR A 66 6.71 7.23 -5.67
CA THR A 66 5.78 6.82 -6.75
C THR A 66 5.02 7.99 -7.37
N GLU A 67 4.69 9.02 -6.59
CA GLU A 67 4.05 10.23 -7.13
C GLU A 67 4.99 11.03 -8.01
N LYS A 68 6.27 11.13 -7.63
CA LYS A 68 7.28 11.81 -8.45
C LYS A 68 7.49 11.07 -9.77
N GLN A 69 7.62 9.74 -9.73
CA GLN A 69 7.78 8.92 -10.93
C GLN A 69 6.56 8.98 -11.87
N LYS A 70 5.34 8.98 -11.31
CA LYS A 70 4.11 9.16 -12.13
C LYS A 70 4.03 10.54 -12.77
N LYS A 71 4.47 11.59 -12.07
CA LYS A 71 4.53 12.96 -12.61
C LYS A 71 5.57 13.08 -13.72
N GLU A 72 6.76 12.52 -13.51
CA GLU A 72 7.81 12.50 -14.53
C GLU A 72 7.37 11.71 -15.77
N LEU A 73 6.78 10.53 -15.59
CA LEU A 73 6.25 9.73 -16.70
C LEU A 73 5.14 10.48 -17.47
N ALA A 74 4.20 11.12 -16.75
CA ALA A 74 3.16 11.92 -17.38
C ALA A 74 3.75 13.12 -18.16
N LYS A 75 4.80 13.74 -17.63
CA LYS A 75 5.52 14.82 -18.30
C LYS A 75 6.19 14.33 -19.58
N THR A 76 6.89 13.20 -19.54
CA THR A 76 7.52 12.59 -20.72
C THR A 76 6.49 12.26 -21.80
N ILE A 77 5.35 11.65 -21.44
CA ILE A 77 4.27 11.35 -22.40
C ILE A 77 3.70 12.63 -23.03
N LEU A 78 3.51 13.70 -22.25
CA LEU A 78 3.03 14.98 -22.77
C LEU A 78 4.06 15.63 -23.71
N GLU A 79 5.34 15.55 -23.36
CA GLU A 79 6.44 16.03 -24.22
C GLU A 79 6.54 15.25 -25.52
N GLU A 80 6.30 13.93 -25.50
CA GLU A 80 6.24 13.10 -26.72
C GLU A 80 5.05 13.49 -27.60
N ILE A 81 3.84 13.66 -27.03
CA ILE A 81 2.63 14.06 -27.78
C ILE A 81 2.77 15.47 -28.39
N LEU A 82 3.42 16.40 -27.68
CA LEU A 82 3.58 17.79 -28.13
C LEU A 82 4.72 17.98 -29.13
N ASN A 83 5.67 17.06 -29.19
CA ASN A 83 6.80 17.08 -30.12
C ASN A 83 6.62 16.11 -31.30
N GLU A 84 5.46 15.43 -31.42
CA GLU A 84 5.06 14.75 -32.64
C GLU A 84 4.66 15.81 -33.70
N ASP A 85 5.56 16.05 -34.66
CA ASP A 85 5.22 16.51 -36.01
C ASP A 85 4.61 15.35 -36.83
#